data_AF-H2J9N7-F1
#
_entry.id   AF-H2J9N7-F1
#
_cell.length_a   1.000
_cell.length_b   1.000
_cell.length_c   1.000
_cell.angle_alpha   90.00
_cell.angle_beta   90.00
_cell.angle_gamma   90.00
#
_symmetry.space_group_name_H-M   'P 1'
#
loop_
_entity.id
_entity.type
_entity.pdbx_description
1 polymer ?
#
loop_
_entity_poly.entity_id
_entity_poly.type
_entity_poly.pdbx_seq_one_letter_code
_entity_poly.pdbx_strand_id
1 'polypeptide(L)'
;MLKLSNKKLTVICILLAIVLVLSIIENVVIHNENNKLKNEQIRQMTTEWYEVYELSRQVDNYIELNCIDGAKYQRLVNKICYHFKLSLTVSELNWNMSDFLVNSYDPLFSNLVNEKETVNKKKAVILLKDMNSTLAEISKSISEMSTDEKHKFMDQSSSIYKKESSRVKDFSIKYQKLVDNYFKGL
;
A
#
# COMPACT_ATOMS: atom_id res chain seq x y z
N MET A 1 -44.18 41.79 17.77
CA MET A 1 -43.63 40.94 18.84
C MET A 1 -44.64 39.81 19.10
N LEU A 2 -44.42 38.62 18.53
CA LEU A 2 -45.37 37.49 18.65
C LEU A 2 -45.26 36.87 20.05
N LYS A 3 -46.26 37.07 20.91
CA LYS A 3 -46.40 36.33 22.18
C LYS A 3 -46.81 34.89 21.85
N LEU A 4 -45.83 33.99 21.73
CA LEU A 4 -46.14 32.55 21.77
C LEU A 4 -46.67 32.20 23.16
N SER A 5 -47.78 31.48 23.23
CA SER A 5 -48.27 30.96 24.52
C SER A 5 -47.33 29.88 25.04
N ASN A 6 -47.18 29.78 26.38
CA ASN A 6 -46.29 28.81 27.03
C ASN A 6 -46.44 27.38 26.49
N LYS A 7 -47.68 26.94 26.18
CA LYS A 7 -47.94 25.61 25.60
C LYS A 7 -47.29 25.42 24.23
N LYS A 8 -47.31 26.44 23.35
CA LYS A 8 -46.66 26.37 22.04
C LYS A 8 -45.13 26.35 22.17
N LEU A 9 -44.58 27.11 23.12
CA LEU A 9 -43.14 27.11 23.41
C LEU A 9 -42.68 25.73 23.91
N THR A 10 -43.42 25.11 24.83
CA THR A 10 -43.12 23.76 25.34
C THR A 10 -43.13 22.71 24.23
N VAL A 11 -44.11 22.74 23.33
CA VAL A 11 -44.17 21.79 22.19
C VAL A 11 -42.99 21.99 21.25
N ILE A 12 -42.60 23.23 20.95
CA ILE A 12 -41.41 23.52 20.11
C ILE A 12 -40.13 23.02 20.78
N CYS A 13 -39.97 23.24 22.10
CA CYS A 13 -38.82 22.73 22.85
C CYS A 13 -38.73 21.20 22.83
N ILE A 14 -39.87 20.50 22.97
CA ILE A 14 -39.92 19.03 22.90
C ILE A 14 -39.52 18.56 21.50
N LEU A 15 -40.04 19.18 20.43
CA LEU A 15 -39.67 18.84 19.06
C LEU A 15 -38.18 19.07 18.78
N LEU A 16 -37.63 20.20 19.22
CA LEU A 16 -36.19 20.49 19.09
C LEU A 16 -35.33 19.48 19.87
N ALA A 17 -35.77 19.06 21.06
CA ALA A 17 -35.08 18.05 21.83
C ALA A 17 -35.07 16.69 21.11
N ILE A 18 -36.19 16.29 20.50
CA ILE A 18 -36.29 15.05 19.70
C ILE A 18 -35.34 15.12 18.50
N VAL A 19 -35.33 16.24 17.75
CA VAL A 19 -34.42 16.42 16.60
C VAL A 19 -32.96 16.33 17.04
N LEU A 20 -32.58 16.99 18.15
CA LEU A 20 -31.23 16.91 18.71
C LEU A 20 -30.85 15.48 19.08
N VAL A 21 -31.74 14.73 19.73
CA VAL A 21 -31.49 13.32 20.09
C VAL A 21 -31.29 12.46 18.83
N LEU A 22 -32.14 12.64 17.81
CA LEU A 22 -31.99 11.92 16.54
C LEU A 22 -30.66 12.25 15.84
N SER A 23 -30.27 13.54 15.79
CA SER A 23 -28.98 13.95 15.21
C SER A 23 -27.77 13.39 15.98
N ILE A 24 -27.86 13.28 17.31
CA ILE A 24 -26.81 12.64 18.11
C ILE A 24 -26.70 11.15 17.76
N ILE A 25 -27.83 10.44 17.66
CA ILE A 25 -27.86 9.01 17.29
C ILE A 25 -27.25 8.81 15.91
N GLU A 26 -27.68 9.59 14.91
CA GLU A 26 -27.13 9.52 13.55
C GLU A 26 -25.62 9.75 13.52
N ASN A 27 -25.13 10.78 14.25
CA ASN A 27 -23.71 11.07 14.30
C ASN A 27 -22.90 9.93 14.94
N VAL A 28 -23.44 9.27 15.98
CA VAL A 28 -22.80 8.09 16.60
C VAL A 28 -22.74 6.92 15.63
N VAL A 29 -23.81 6.65 14.87
CA VAL A 29 -23.84 5.59 13.85
C VAL A 29 -22.80 5.86 12.77
N ILE A 30 -22.78 7.07 12.21
CA ILE A 30 -21.81 7.49 11.19
C ILE A 30 -20.38 7.38 11.72
N HIS A 31 -20.14 7.81 12.95
CA HIS A 31 -18.82 7.69 13.59
C HIS A 31 -18.36 6.23 13.68
N ASN A 32 -19.25 5.31 14.09
CA ASN A 32 -18.93 3.90 14.19
C ASN A 32 -18.65 3.26 12.83
N GLU A 33 -19.46 3.57 11.81
CA GLU A 33 -19.22 3.11 10.43
C GLU A 33 -17.88 3.62 9.88
N ASN A 34 -17.57 4.89 10.11
CA ASN A 34 -16.29 5.47 9.73
C ASN A 34 -15.10 4.77 10.41
N ASN A 35 -15.20 4.45 11.70
CA ASN A 35 -14.16 3.71 12.41
C ASN A 35 -13.99 2.29 11.86
N LYS A 36 -15.09 1.61 11.53
CA LYS A 36 -15.05 0.29 10.90
C LYS A 36 -14.36 0.33 9.53
N LEU A 37 -14.70 1.33 8.70
CA LEU A 37 -14.05 1.52 7.39
C LEU A 37 -12.56 1.81 7.52
N LYS A 38 -12.15 2.67 8.47
CA LYS A 38 -10.73 2.94 8.74
C LYS A 38 -9.98 1.68 9.14
N ASN A 39 -10.55 0.86 10.03
CA ASN A 39 -9.93 -0.39 10.46
C ASN A 39 -9.80 -1.40 9.30
N GLU A 40 -10.81 -1.48 8.43
CA GLU A 40 -10.74 -2.32 7.23
C GLU A 40 -9.64 -1.86 6.28
N GLN A 41 -9.52 -0.55 6.05
CA GLN A 41 -8.45 0.02 5.22
C GLN A 41 -7.07 -0.29 5.81
N ILE A 42 -6.89 -0.17 7.12
CA ILE A 42 -5.63 -0.52 7.81
C ILE A 42 -5.32 -2.01 7.63
N ARG A 43 -6.33 -2.88 7.75
CA ARG A 43 -6.18 -4.33 7.59
C ARG A 43 -5.78 -4.70 6.16
N GLN A 44 -6.47 -4.15 5.17
CA GLN A 44 -6.13 -4.34 3.75
C GLN A 44 -4.71 -3.85 3.49
N MET A 45 -4.38 -2.65 3.95
CA MET A 45 -3.05 -2.06 3.79
C MET A 45 -1.96 -2.95 4.39
N THR A 46 -2.16 -3.40 5.63
CA THR A 46 -1.23 -4.31 6.30
C THR A 46 -1.04 -5.60 5.51
N THR A 47 -2.12 -6.16 4.97
CA THR A 47 -2.10 -7.43 4.22
C THR A 47 -1.31 -7.31 2.92
N GLU A 48 -1.59 -6.29 2.11
CA GLU A 48 -0.91 -6.13 0.82
C GLU A 48 0.59 -5.82 0.99
N TRP A 49 0.95 -4.98 1.97
CA TRP A 49 2.36 -4.75 2.29
C TRP A 49 3.04 -6.02 2.83
N TYR A 50 2.34 -6.84 3.61
CA TYR A 50 2.85 -8.13 4.04
C TYR A 50 3.02 -9.12 2.88
N GLU A 51 2.11 -9.12 1.91
CA GLU A 51 2.26 -9.94 0.68
C GLU A 51 3.48 -9.51 -0.14
N VAL A 52 3.78 -8.21 -0.24
CA VAL A 52 5.01 -7.72 -0.87
C VAL A 52 6.26 -8.14 -0.08
N TYR A 53 6.19 -8.15 1.25
CA TYR A 53 7.26 -8.68 2.08
C TYR A 53 7.48 -10.17 1.84
N GLU A 54 6.42 -10.97 1.80
CA GLU A 54 6.53 -12.41 1.51
C GLU A 54 7.01 -12.67 0.07
N LEU A 55 6.60 -11.85 -0.91
CA LEU A 55 7.17 -11.89 -2.26
C LEU A 55 8.69 -11.79 -2.21
N SER A 56 9.20 -10.82 -1.46
CA SER A 56 10.64 -10.61 -1.37
C SER A 56 11.36 -11.84 -0.82
N ARG A 57 10.82 -12.48 0.21
CA ARG A 57 11.38 -13.72 0.76
C ARG A 57 11.36 -14.87 -0.26
N GLN A 58 10.29 -14.99 -1.03
CA GLN A 58 10.18 -16.01 -2.07
C GLN A 58 11.20 -15.76 -3.20
N VAL A 59 11.43 -14.51 -3.57
CA VAL A 59 12.43 -14.16 -4.58
C VAL A 59 13.87 -14.34 -4.08
N ASP A 60 14.14 -14.10 -2.79
CA ASP A 60 15.44 -14.46 -2.19
C ASP A 60 15.68 -15.96 -2.28
N ASN A 61 14.68 -16.79 -1.93
CA ASN A 61 14.78 -18.25 -2.08
C ASN A 61 15.04 -18.65 -3.55
N TYR A 62 14.39 -18.00 -4.51
CA TYR A 62 14.65 -18.24 -5.94
C TYR A 62 16.11 -17.93 -6.31
N ILE A 63 16.65 -16.82 -5.83
CA ILE A 63 18.05 -16.42 -6.08
C ILE A 63 19.02 -17.42 -5.42
N GLU A 64 18.77 -17.81 -4.17
CA GLU A 64 19.60 -18.77 -3.42
C GLU A 64 19.61 -20.17 -4.05
N LEU A 65 18.48 -20.57 -4.66
CA LEU A 65 18.37 -21.80 -5.43
C LEU A 65 18.92 -21.67 -6.87
N ASN A 66 19.79 -20.69 -7.13
CA ASN A 66 20.40 -20.44 -8.44
C ASN A 66 19.40 -20.21 -9.58
N CYS A 67 18.27 -19.56 -9.28
CA CYS A 67 17.25 -19.20 -10.26
C CYS A 67 16.55 -20.43 -10.90
N ILE A 68 16.41 -21.53 -10.17
CA ILE A 68 15.67 -22.72 -10.62
C ILE A 68 14.15 -22.46 -10.54
N ASP A 69 13.38 -23.10 -11.41
CA ASP A 69 11.90 -23.01 -11.49
C ASP A 69 11.37 -21.61 -11.77
N GLY A 70 12.06 -20.83 -12.62
CA GLY A 70 11.69 -19.46 -12.96
C GLY A 70 10.21 -19.26 -13.32
N ALA A 71 9.60 -20.19 -14.07
CA ALA A 71 8.18 -20.11 -14.44
C ALA A 71 7.22 -20.13 -13.23
N LYS A 72 7.55 -20.88 -12.17
CA LYS A 72 6.75 -20.93 -10.94
C LYS A 72 6.82 -19.59 -10.22
N TYR A 73 8.03 -19.05 -10.05
CA TYR A 73 8.24 -17.77 -9.39
C TYR A 73 7.71 -16.59 -10.22
N GLN A 74 7.77 -16.65 -11.54
CA GLN A 74 7.19 -15.63 -12.41
C GLN A 74 5.69 -15.50 -12.18
N ARG A 75 4.96 -16.62 -12.07
CA ARG A 75 3.52 -16.57 -11.75
C ARG A 75 3.25 -15.92 -10.40
N LEU A 76 4.09 -16.18 -9.41
CA LEU A 76 4.00 -15.56 -8.09
C LEU A 76 4.27 -14.05 -8.16
N VAL A 77 5.37 -13.65 -8.79
CA VAL A 77 5.77 -12.25 -8.99
C VAL A 77 4.68 -11.48 -9.71
N ASN A 78 4.21 -12.00 -10.86
CA ASN A 78 3.15 -11.36 -11.63
C ASN A 78 1.87 -11.20 -10.80
N LYS A 79 1.47 -12.26 -10.06
CA LYS A 79 0.30 -12.15 -9.20
C LYS A 79 0.44 -11.00 -8.21
N ILE A 80 1.58 -10.85 -7.55
CA ILE A 80 1.72 -9.82 -6.51
C ILE A 80 1.91 -8.44 -7.15
N CYS A 81 2.76 -8.29 -8.18
CA CYS A 81 3.00 -7.01 -8.84
C CYS A 81 1.74 -6.40 -9.46
N TYR A 82 0.90 -7.19 -10.13
CA TYR A 82 -0.29 -6.68 -10.82
C TYR A 82 -1.56 -6.68 -9.95
N HIS A 83 -1.54 -7.33 -8.78
CA HIS A 83 -2.66 -7.29 -7.83
C HIS A 83 -2.44 -6.36 -6.64
N PHE A 84 -1.24 -5.81 -6.45
CA PHE A 84 -1.01 -4.78 -5.45
C PHE A 84 -1.94 -3.58 -5.73
N LYS A 85 -2.90 -3.35 -4.84
CA LYS A 85 -4.03 -2.42 -5.05
C LYS A 85 -4.39 -1.74 -3.74
N LEU A 86 -3.59 -0.77 -3.32
CA LEU A 86 -3.82 -0.18 -2.01
C LEU A 86 -4.86 0.96 -2.00
N SER A 87 -5.84 0.78 -1.11
CA SER A 87 -6.84 1.72 -0.57
C SER A 87 -7.83 2.35 -1.57
N LEU A 88 -9.10 2.49 -1.16
CA LEU A 88 -10.14 3.26 -1.87
C LEU A 88 -9.69 4.67 -2.25
N THR A 89 -8.75 5.22 -1.49
CA THR A 89 -8.11 6.50 -1.78
C THR A 89 -6.78 6.24 -2.48
N VAL A 90 -6.72 6.64 -3.73
CA VAL A 90 -5.51 6.68 -4.54
C VAL A 90 -4.47 7.58 -3.84
N SER A 91 -3.27 7.05 -3.55
CA SER A 91 -2.21 7.76 -2.80
C SER A 91 -0.87 7.68 -3.53
N GLU A 92 -0.02 8.71 -3.40
CA GLU A 92 1.31 8.76 -4.03
C GLU A 92 2.19 7.55 -3.64
N LEU A 93 2.12 7.12 -2.38
CA LEU A 93 2.78 5.91 -1.90
C LEU A 93 2.42 4.68 -2.75
N ASN A 94 1.13 4.48 -2.99
CA ASN A 94 0.62 3.29 -3.69
C ASN A 94 0.97 3.34 -5.18
N TRP A 95 0.88 4.52 -5.80
CA TRP A 95 1.33 4.71 -7.17
C TRP A 95 2.81 4.37 -7.33
N ASN A 96 3.68 4.93 -6.49
CA ASN A 96 5.12 4.72 -6.63
C ASN A 96 5.51 3.25 -6.41
N MET A 97 4.86 2.55 -5.48
CA MET A 97 5.10 1.12 -5.27
C MET A 97 4.57 0.27 -6.43
N SER A 98 3.34 0.56 -6.91
CA SER A 98 2.78 -0.13 -8.07
C SER A 98 3.64 0.09 -9.32
N ASP A 99 4.10 1.32 -9.54
CA ASP A 99 4.97 1.67 -10.67
C ASP A 99 6.29 0.90 -10.60
N PHE A 100 6.92 0.86 -9.41
CA PHE A 100 8.12 0.05 -9.20
C PHE A 100 7.88 -1.44 -9.49
N LEU A 101 6.82 -2.04 -8.93
CA LEU A 101 6.54 -3.47 -9.07
C LEU A 101 6.31 -3.87 -10.53
N VAL A 102 5.56 -3.05 -11.27
CA VAL A 102 5.18 -3.34 -12.67
C VAL A 102 6.27 -2.94 -13.66
N ASN A 103 6.92 -1.79 -13.48
CA ASN A 103 7.84 -1.25 -14.47
C ASN A 103 9.31 -1.57 -14.21
N SER A 104 9.66 -2.01 -12.99
CA SER A 104 11.04 -2.33 -12.63
C SER A 104 11.21 -3.79 -12.20
N TYR A 105 10.39 -4.23 -11.23
CA TYR A 105 10.60 -5.53 -10.59
C TYR A 105 10.19 -6.71 -11.47
N ASP A 106 8.96 -6.71 -11.99
CA ASP A 106 8.48 -7.77 -12.90
C ASP A 106 9.35 -7.87 -14.18
N PRO A 107 9.65 -6.78 -14.93
CA PRO A 107 10.44 -6.89 -16.15
C PRO A 107 11.83 -7.51 -15.91
N LEU A 108 12.52 -7.10 -14.84
CA LEU A 108 13.82 -7.67 -14.51
C LEU A 108 13.71 -9.15 -14.14
N PHE A 109 12.69 -9.53 -13.37
CA PHE A 109 12.43 -10.91 -12.99
C PHE A 109 12.09 -11.77 -14.22
N SER A 110 11.16 -11.31 -15.05
CA SER A 110 10.74 -11.98 -16.29
C SER A 110 11.91 -12.20 -17.25
N ASN A 111 12.82 -11.22 -17.36
CA ASN A 111 14.05 -11.38 -18.12
C ASN A 111 14.99 -12.44 -17.54
N LEU A 112 15.12 -12.55 -16.21
CA LEU A 112 15.92 -13.58 -15.53
C LEU A 112 15.36 -15.00 -15.65
N VAL A 113 14.03 -15.13 -15.77
CA VAL A 113 13.36 -16.42 -15.95
C VAL A 113 13.67 -17.02 -17.31
N ASN A 114 13.82 -16.19 -18.34
CA ASN A 114 14.17 -16.65 -19.68
C ASN A 114 15.70 -16.75 -19.87
N GLU A 115 16.33 -17.68 -19.15
CA GLU A 115 17.81 -17.78 -19.05
C GLU A 115 18.55 -17.82 -20.39
N LYS A 116 17.93 -18.42 -21.43
CA LYS A 116 18.52 -18.52 -22.77
C LYS A 116 18.59 -17.16 -23.49
N GLU A 117 17.72 -16.24 -23.12
CA GLU A 117 17.61 -14.89 -23.69
C GLU A 117 18.19 -13.81 -22.76
N THR A 118 18.49 -14.17 -21.49
CA THR A 118 19.05 -13.24 -20.51
C THR A 118 20.49 -12.84 -20.85
N VAL A 119 20.64 -11.71 -21.55
CA VAL A 119 21.94 -11.07 -21.72
C VAL A 119 22.39 -10.50 -20.36
N ASN A 120 23.64 -10.74 -19.97
CA ASN A 120 24.22 -10.26 -18.70
C ASN A 120 23.50 -10.75 -17.41
N LYS A 121 23.12 -12.03 -17.32
CA LYS A 121 22.47 -12.65 -16.14
C LYS A 121 23.07 -12.25 -14.79
N LYS A 122 24.41 -12.24 -14.66
CA LYS A 122 25.09 -11.85 -13.42
C LYS A 122 24.72 -10.43 -12.96
N LYS A 123 24.64 -9.47 -13.89
CA LYS A 123 24.25 -8.08 -13.59
C LYS A 123 22.78 -8.00 -13.20
N ALA A 124 21.91 -8.74 -13.88
CA ALA A 124 20.49 -8.79 -13.55
C ALA A 124 20.22 -9.41 -12.17
N VAL A 125 20.92 -10.49 -11.81
CA VAL A 125 20.80 -11.12 -10.48
C VAL A 125 21.26 -10.16 -9.37
N ILE A 126 22.38 -9.45 -9.55
CA ILE A 126 22.85 -8.45 -8.58
C ILE A 126 21.79 -7.34 -8.41
N LEU A 127 21.28 -6.82 -9.52
CA LEU A 127 20.27 -5.76 -9.49
C LEU A 127 18.98 -6.24 -8.80
N LEU A 128 18.51 -7.45 -9.12
CA LEU A 128 17.33 -8.04 -8.49
C LEU A 128 17.54 -8.22 -6.99
N LYS A 129 18.71 -8.71 -6.57
CA LYS A 129 19.05 -8.89 -5.15
C LYS A 129 19.02 -7.56 -4.38
N ASP A 130 19.61 -6.51 -4.94
CA ASP A 130 19.64 -5.19 -4.32
C ASP A 130 18.23 -4.59 -4.20
N MET A 131 17.45 -4.67 -5.28
CA MET A 131 16.03 -4.28 -5.30
C MET A 131 15.22 -5.04 -4.25
N ASN A 132 15.40 -6.35 -4.20
CA ASN A 132 14.64 -7.25 -3.35
C ASN A 132 14.91 -7.01 -1.87
N SER A 133 16.18 -6.80 -1.49
CA SER A 133 16.55 -6.48 -0.12
C SER A 133 15.92 -5.16 0.34
N THR A 134 15.91 -4.12 -0.50
CA THR A 134 15.28 -2.84 -0.14
C THR A 134 13.75 -2.96 -0.10
N LEU A 135 13.16 -3.73 -1.03
CA LEU A 135 11.73 -4.02 -1.04
C LEU A 135 11.29 -4.73 0.25
N ALA A 136 12.04 -5.74 0.68
CA ALA A 136 11.82 -6.48 1.92
C ALA A 136 11.82 -5.54 3.14
N GLU A 137 12.81 -4.65 3.21
CA GLU A 137 12.95 -3.71 4.33
C GLU A 137 11.78 -2.73 4.41
N ILE A 138 11.38 -2.13 3.28
CA ILE A 138 10.26 -1.18 3.22
C ILE A 138 8.95 -1.88 3.57
N SER A 139 8.66 -3.02 2.90
CA SER A 139 7.40 -3.73 3.05
C SER A 139 7.21 -4.31 4.46
N LYS A 140 8.29 -4.85 5.05
CA LYS A 140 8.30 -5.26 6.45
C LYS A 140 8.05 -4.07 7.38
N SER A 141 8.78 -2.98 7.19
CA SER A 141 8.65 -1.77 8.02
C SER A 141 7.24 -1.19 8.01
N ILE A 142 6.51 -1.26 6.91
CA ILE A 142 5.14 -0.76 6.81
C ILE A 142 4.13 -1.77 7.39
N SER A 143 4.27 -3.05 7.06
CA SER A 143 3.35 -4.09 7.55
C SER A 143 3.41 -4.30 9.07
N GLU A 144 4.60 -4.16 9.66
CA GLU A 144 4.85 -4.34 11.10
C GLU A 144 4.69 -3.06 11.94
N MET A 145 4.23 -1.95 11.37
CA MET A 145 3.88 -0.75 12.14
C MET A 145 2.91 -1.08 13.29
N SER A 146 3.09 -0.42 14.43
CA SER A 146 2.13 -0.51 15.53
C SER A 146 0.76 0.04 15.13
N THR A 147 -0.29 -0.30 15.89
CA THR A 147 -1.66 0.18 15.62
C THR A 147 -1.74 1.70 15.54
N ASP A 148 -1.08 2.41 16.47
CA ASP A 148 -1.07 3.87 16.50
C ASP A 148 -0.32 4.48 15.30
N GLU A 149 0.78 3.86 14.88
CA GLU A 149 1.51 4.27 13.68
C GLU A 149 0.68 4.03 12.43
N LYS A 150 -0.03 2.90 12.32
CA LYS A 150 -0.93 2.60 11.21
C LYS A 150 -2.03 3.65 11.08
N HIS A 151 -2.66 4.05 12.19
CA HIS A 151 -3.65 5.13 12.16
C HIS A 151 -3.08 6.46 11.64
N LYS A 152 -1.88 6.84 12.07
CA LYS A 152 -1.20 8.04 11.58
C LYS A 152 -0.79 7.88 10.11
N PHE A 153 -0.31 6.72 9.72
CA PHE A 153 0.12 6.41 8.36
C PHE A 153 -1.03 6.50 7.35
N MET A 154 -2.27 6.17 7.76
CA MET A 154 -3.45 6.38 6.92
C MET A 154 -3.80 7.86 6.68
N ASP A 155 -3.29 8.77 7.49
CA ASP A 155 -3.41 10.21 7.28
C ASP A 155 -2.25 10.72 6.42
N GLN A 156 -2.57 11.10 5.18
CA GLN A 156 -1.59 11.60 4.20
C GLN A 156 -0.90 12.90 4.62
N SER A 157 -1.50 13.65 5.56
CA SER A 157 -0.90 14.87 6.09
C SER A 157 0.17 14.58 7.16
N SER A 158 0.16 13.37 7.73
CA SER A 158 1.04 12.97 8.83
C SER A 158 2.51 12.90 8.41
N SER A 159 3.40 13.08 9.39
CA SER A 159 4.85 12.93 9.17
C SER A 159 5.25 11.48 8.83
N ILE A 160 4.55 10.49 9.40
CA ILE A 160 4.81 9.06 9.15
C ILE A 160 4.49 8.72 7.69
N TYR A 161 3.32 9.14 7.18
CA TYR A 161 2.97 8.96 5.78
C TYR A 161 4.00 9.63 4.86
N LYS A 162 4.31 10.92 5.11
CA LYS A 162 5.27 11.67 4.28
C LYS A 162 6.64 11.01 4.23
N LYS A 163 7.13 10.52 5.36
CA LYS A 163 8.42 9.82 5.45
C LYS A 163 8.44 8.56 4.58
N GLU A 164 7.49 7.65 4.78
CA GLU A 164 7.48 6.38 4.04
C GLU A 164 7.10 6.58 2.56
N SER A 165 6.22 7.53 2.24
CA SER A 165 5.89 7.90 0.86
C SER A 165 7.12 8.39 0.10
N SER A 166 7.92 9.27 0.70
CA SER A 166 9.20 9.72 0.10
C SER A 166 10.18 8.57 -0.04
N ARG A 167 10.31 7.70 0.98
CA ARG A 167 11.19 6.52 0.93
C ARG A 167 10.84 5.60 -0.23
N VAL A 168 9.55 5.32 -0.46
CA VAL A 168 9.06 4.50 -1.57
C VAL A 168 9.28 5.19 -2.92
N LYS A 169 9.07 6.51 -2.99
CA LYS A 169 9.32 7.30 -4.20
C LYS A 169 10.79 7.24 -4.62
N ASP A 170 11.70 7.52 -3.70
CA ASP A 170 13.14 7.52 -3.96
C ASP A 170 13.63 6.12 -4.36
N PHE A 171 13.10 5.10 -3.69
CA PHE A 171 13.31 3.69 -4.03
C PHE A 171 12.86 3.36 -5.46
N SER A 172 11.63 3.74 -5.82
CA SER A 172 11.06 3.51 -7.15
C SER A 172 11.89 4.19 -8.23
N ILE A 173 12.17 5.49 -8.09
CA ILE A 173 12.96 6.27 -9.05
C ILE A 173 14.37 5.68 -9.23
N LYS A 174 15.03 5.31 -8.13
CA LYS A 174 16.37 4.72 -8.17
C LYS A 174 16.38 3.47 -9.03
N TYR A 175 15.48 2.52 -8.76
CA TYR A 175 15.54 1.21 -9.40
C TYR A 175 14.93 1.20 -10.79
N GLN A 176 13.93 2.03 -11.07
CA GLN A 176 13.46 2.25 -12.44
C GLN A 176 14.61 2.70 -13.34
N LYS A 177 15.40 3.70 -12.91
CA LYS A 177 16.58 4.14 -13.67
C LYS A 177 17.62 3.04 -13.85
N LEU A 178 17.88 2.22 -12.82
CA LEU A 178 18.86 1.14 -12.92
C LEU A 178 18.40 0.02 -13.85
N VAL A 179 17.12 -0.33 -13.82
CA VAL A 179 16.51 -1.33 -14.70
C VAL A 179 16.47 -0.82 -16.15
N ASP A 180 16.07 0.43 -16.38
CA ASP A 180 16.11 1.05 -17.70
C ASP A 180 17.53 1.04 -18.29
N ASN A 181 18.54 1.37 -17.49
CA ASN A 181 19.93 1.34 -17.92
C ASN A 181 20.44 -0.08 -18.18
N TYR A 182 19.93 -1.08 -17.45
CA TYR A 182 20.23 -2.47 -17.74
C TYR A 182 19.67 -2.86 -19.11
N PHE A 183 18.39 -2.57 -19.39
CA PHE A 183 17.74 -2.93 -20.65
C PHE A 183 18.23 -2.13 -21.86
N LYS A 184 18.59 -0.85 -21.71
CA LYS A 184 19.22 -0.05 -22.79
C LYS A 184 20.60 -0.55 -23.21
N GLY A 185 21.26 -1.32 -22.33
CA GLY A 185 22.58 -1.89 -22.57
C GLY A 185 22.52 -3.34 -23.08
N LEU A 186 21.33 -3.87 -23.35
CA LEU A 186 21.13 -5.14 -24.06
C LEU A 186 21.11 -4.89 -25.57
#